data_AF-A0A0S4LL42-F1
#
_entry.id   AF-A0A0S4LL42-F1
#
_cell.length_a   1.000
_cell.length_b   1.000
_cell.length_c   1.000
_cell.angle_alpha   90.00
_cell.angle_beta   90.00
_cell.angle_gamma   90.00
#
_symmetry.space_group_name_H-M   'P 1'
#
loop_
_entity.id
_entity.type
_entity.pdbx_description
1 polymer ?
#
loop_
_entity_poly.entity_id
_entity_poly.type
_entity_poly.pdbx_seq_one_letter_code
_entity_poly.pdbx_strand_id
1 'polypeptide(L)' 'MTTNRPITDRIMAMLKDSPECDFDLFVTQCPELTWNDLFQEVGRLSRAGQVTITRGVGVFTVKLASVK' A
#
# COMPACT_ATOMS: atom_id res chain seq x y z
N MET A 1 18.85 -16.26 -5.84
CA MET A 1 17.47 -16.04 -6.33
C MET A 1 16.92 -14.86 -5.56
N THR A 2 16.88 -13.69 -6.17
CA THR A 2 16.30 -12.48 -5.55
C THR A 2 14.82 -12.75 -5.38
N THR A 3 14.39 -12.94 -4.13
CA THR A 3 12.98 -13.01 -3.76
C THR A 3 12.39 -11.63 -4.03
N ASN A 4 11.97 -11.42 -5.28
CA ASN A 4 11.10 -10.32 -5.64
C ASN A 4 9.77 -10.58 -4.93
N ARG A 5 9.71 -10.30 -3.63
CA ARG A 5 8.44 -10.29 -2.89
C ARG A 5 7.57 -9.29 -3.65
N PRO A 6 6.47 -9.73 -4.28
CA PRO A 6 5.63 -8.86 -5.08
C PRO A 6 5.24 -7.65 -4.24
N ILE A 7 5.17 -6.48 -4.86
CA ILE A 7 4.87 -5.19 -4.22
C ILE A 7 3.67 -5.32 -3.25
N THR A 8 2.69 -6.14 -3.63
CA THR A 8 1.54 -6.56 -2.84
C THR A 8 1.91 -7.06 -1.44
N ASP A 9 2.85 -7.99 -1.31
CA ASP A 9 3.20 -8.62 -0.04
C ASP A 9 3.80 -7.60 0.94
N ARG A 10 4.55 -6.63 0.42
CA ARG A 10 5.14 -5.56 1.23
C ARG A 10 4.08 -4.60 1.73
N ILE A 11 3.20 -4.13 0.84
CA ILE A 11 2.07 -3.25 1.20
C ILE A 11 1.20 -3.94 2.25
N MET A 12 0.83 -5.20 2.03
CA MET A 12 -0.02 -5.95 2.94
C MET A 12 0.67 -6.26 4.28
N ALA A 13 1.99 -6.52 4.29
CA ALA A 13 2.74 -6.69 5.53
C ALA A 13 2.75 -5.40 6.36
N MET A 14 3.05 -4.26 5.74
CA MET A 14 3.01 -2.96 6.42
C MET A 14 1.62 -2.65 6.97
N LEU A 15 0.57 -2.94 6.20
CA LEU A 15 -0.78 -2.69 6.68
C LEU A 15 -1.24 -3.68 7.76
N LYS A 16 -0.68 -4.90 7.82
CA LYS A 16 -0.95 -5.83 8.93
C LYS A 16 -0.37 -5.31 10.25
N ASP A 17 0.81 -4.72 10.19
CA ASP A 17 1.48 -4.15 11.37
C ASP A 17 0.84 -2.80 11.79
N SER A 18 0.45 -1.98 10.80
CA SER A 18 -0.29 -0.73 10.99
C SER A 18 -1.52 -0.72 10.07
N PRO A 19 -2.73 -1.02 10.60
CA PRO A 19 -3.97 -1.15 9.80
C PRO A 19 -4.31 0.05 8.92
N GLU A 20 -3.74 1.21 9.22
CA GLU A 20 -3.88 2.47 8.51
C GLU A 20 -2.50 3.15 8.48
N CYS A 21 -2.06 3.59 7.30
CA CYS A 21 -0.80 4.31 7.15
C CYS A 21 -0.81 5.25 5.95
N ASP A 22 0.07 6.25 5.98
CA ASP A 22 0.23 7.20 4.88
C ASP A 22 0.95 6.57 3.70
N PHE A 23 0.55 6.95 2.49
CA PHE A 23 1.11 6.41 1.25
C PHE A 23 2.62 6.68 1.14
N ASP A 24 3.08 7.83 1.64
CA ASP A 24 4.50 8.21 1.65
C ASP A 24 5.35 7.25 2.50
N LEU A 25 4.74 6.53 3.44
CA LEU A 25 5.42 5.50 4.21
C LEU A 25 5.83 4.33 3.30
N PHE A 26 5.01 3.94 2.31
CA PHE A 26 5.39 2.89 1.35
C PHE A 26 6.61 3.30 0.53
N VAL A 27 6.67 4.56 0.10
CA VAL A 27 7.80 5.12 -0.65
C VAL A 27 9.07 5.09 0.19
N THR A 28 8.94 5.40 1.48
CA THR A 28 10.06 5.40 2.43
C THR A 28 10.56 3.99 2.74
N GLN A 29 9.65 3.00 2.85
CA GLN A 29 9.98 1.63 3.21
C GLN A 29 10.37 0.74 2.01
N CYS A 30 10.02 1.15 0.80
CA CYS A 30 10.36 0.44 -0.45
C CYS A 30 11.06 1.39 -1.44
N PRO A 31 12.29 1.85 -1.13
CA PRO A 31 13.02 2.81 -1.98
C PRO A 31 13.38 2.25 -3.37
N GLU A 32 13.36 0.93 -3.55
CA GLU A 32 13.57 0.27 -4.83
C GLU A 32 12.35 0.31 -5.77
N LEU A 33 11.19 0.73 -5.27
CA LEU A 33 9.96 0.86 -6.04
C LEU A 33 9.68 2.33 -6.34
N THR A 34 9.12 2.61 -7.52
CA THR A 34 8.71 3.98 -7.84
C THR A 34 7.38 4.31 -7.17
N TRP A 35 7.17 5.60 -6.91
CA TRP A 35 5.87 6.11 -6.41
C TRP A 35 4.71 5.65 -7.31
N ASN A 36 4.91 5.61 -8.63
CA ASN A 36 3.90 5.17 -9.58
C ASN A 36 3.60 3.67 -9.45
N ASP A 37 4.61 2.82 -9.28
CA ASP A 37 4.40 1.37 -9.11
C ASP A 37 3.59 1.07 -7.84
N LEU A 38 3.93 1.75 -6.74
CA LEU A 38 3.18 1.68 -5.48
C LEU A 38 1.74 2.19 -5.68
N PHE A 39 1.55 3.28 -6.41
CA PHE A 39 0.23 3.89 -6.61
C PHE A 39 -0.67 2.99 -7.46
N GLN A 40 -0.12 2.42 -8.54
CA GLN A 40 -0.83 1.46 -9.37
C GLN A 40 -1.23 0.22 -8.56
N GLU A 41 -0.31 -0.30 -7.74
CA GLU A 41 -0.57 -1.51 -6.97
C GLU A 41 -1.58 -1.27 -5.84
N VAL A 42 -1.45 -0.19 -5.06
CA VAL A 42 -2.46 0.21 -4.05
C VAL A 42 -3.82 0.42 -4.73
N GLY A 43 -3.84 1.06 -5.90
CA GLY A 43 -5.06 1.23 -6.69
C GLY A 43 -5.66 -0.10 -7.16
N ARG A 44 -4.83 -1.10 -7.51
CA ARG A 44 -5.27 -2.45 -7.86
C ARG A 44 -5.89 -3.16 -6.65
N LEU A 45 -5.24 -3.10 -5.49
CA LEU A 45 -5.73 -3.67 -4.23
C LEU A 45 -7.03 -3.02 -3.77
N SER A 46 -7.17 -1.71 -3.98
CA SER A 46 -8.40 -1.00 -3.64
C SER A 46 -9.58 -1.45 -4.50
N ARG A 47 -9.37 -1.63 -5.82
CA ARG A 47 -10.38 -2.19 -6.73
C ARG A 47 -10.73 -3.64 -6.41
N ALA A 48 -9.76 -4.40 -5.89
CA ALA A 48 -9.98 -5.76 -5.39
C ALA A 48 -10.69 -5.82 -4.02
N GLY A 49 -10.95 -4.67 -3.39
CA GLY A 49 -11.59 -4.60 -2.07
C GLY A 49 -10.69 -5.02 -0.92
N GLN A 50 -9.37 -5.10 -1.12
CA GLN A 50 -8.41 -5.51 -0.09
C GLN A 50 -7.94 -4.33 0.77
N VAL A 51 -7.95 -3.11 0.21
CA VAL A 51 -7.58 -1.88 0.91
C VAL A 51 -8.56 -0.76 0.58
N THR A 52 -8.65 0.23 1.46
CA THR A 52 -9.38 1.48 1.25
C THR A 52 -8.39 2.63 1.17
N ILE A 53 -8.57 3.52 0.20
CA ILE A 53 -7.76 4.72 0.04
C ILE A 53 -8.59 5.92 0.47
N THR A 54 -8.12 6.65 1.47
CA THR A 54 -8.71 7.91 1.92
C THR A 54 -7.86 9.06 1.40
N ARG A 55 -8.47 9.99 0.66
CA ARG A 55 -7.79 11.19 0.17
C ARG A 55 -7.99 12.33 1.18
N GLY A 56 -6.92 12.74 1.84
CA GLY A 56 -6.85 13.96 2.63
C GLY A 56 -6.27 15.12 1.82
N VAL A 57 -6.15 16.29 2.45
CA VAL A 57 -5.47 17.45 1.86
C VAL A 57 -3.96 17.19 1.92
N GLY A 58 -3.36 16.90 0.78
CA GLY A 58 -1.91 16.65 0.66
C GLY A 58 -1.43 15.30 1.20
N VAL A 59 -2.33 14.46 1.72
CA VAL A 59 -2.00 13.14 2.26
C VAL A 59 -2.95 12.10 1.69
N PHE A 60 -2.40 10.94 1.32
CA PHE A 60 -3.17 9.76 0.92
C PHE A 60 -2.98 8.70 1.99
N THR A 61 -4.06 8.30 2.66
CA THR A 61 -3.99 7.25 3.68
C THR A 61 -4.53 5.96 3.10
N VAL A 62 -3.83 4.86 3.34
CA VAL A 62 -4.22 3.52 2.91
C VAL A 62 -4.54 2.70 4.15
N LYS A 63 -5.67 1.99 4.10
CA LYS A 63 -6.17 1.18 5.20
C LYS A 63 -6.50 -0.22 4.72
N LEU A 64 -6.28 -1.25 5.54
CA LEU A 64 -6.83 -2.58 5.24
C LEU A 64 -8.35 -2.52 5.20
N ALA A 65 -8.94 -3.10 4.16
CA ALA A 65 -10.37 -3.35 4.17
C ALA A 65 -10.66 -4.41 5.22
N SER A 66 -11.55 -4.11 6.18
CA SER A 66 -12.06 -5.13 7.07
C SER A 66 -12.91 -6.08 6.23
N VAL A 67 -12.40 -7.29 5.98
CA VAL A 67 -13.19 -8.34 5.35
C VAL A 67 -14.40 -8.56 6.26
N LYS A 68 -15.60 -8.31 5.74
CA LYS A 68 -16.86 -8.53 6.44
C LYS A 68 -17.33 -9.96 6.20
#